data_AF-A0A7R9W7L4-F1
#
_entry.id   AF-A0A7R9W7L4-F1
#
_cell.length_a   1.000
_cell.length_b   1.000
_cell.length_c   1.000
_cell.angle_alpha   90.00
_cell.angle_beta   90.00
_cell.angle_gamma   90.00
#
_symmetry.space_group_name_H-M   'P 1'
#
loop_
_entity.id
_entity.type
_entity.pdbx_description
1 polymer ?
#
loop_
_entity_poly.entity_id
_entity_poly.type
_entity_poly.pdbx_seq_one_letter_code
_entity_poly.pdbx_strand_id
1 'polypeptide(L)'
;WNSGHKRSAPSTKDNNLRNEMPPFASFTELSWGNASILTSASISPRLRRSRKRNSSLSQTTEGESRAKAVSFRPDTEIFYVDELSENDEAELNERWYTIDDFVRIKLSNGDTIEAMRSGRIRRGEKEPDGHCARGLDHQWTATSHRAKHVRRRCVVHGVLREQERQRKTGEADAERLSEISTACSYGAVVSALRLASADESEA
;
A
#
# COMPACT_ATOMS: atom_id res chain seq x y z
N TRP A 1 -73.93 17.11 -17.05
CA TRP A 1 -73.42 17.88 -15.91
C TRP A 1 -71.97 17.49 -15.70
N ASN A 2 -71.07 18.41 -16.04
CA ASN A 2 -69.62 18.26 -16.01
C ASN A 2 -69.09 18.41 -14.58
N SER A 3 -68.23 17.50 -14.14
CA SER A 3 -67.24 17.79 -13.08
C SER A 3 -65.97 17.00 -13.36
N GLY A 4 -65.06 17.63 -14.09
CA GLY A 4 -63.73 17.12 -14.38
C GLY A 4 -62.83 17.17 -13.15
N HIS A 5 -62.32 16.00 -12.74
CA HIS A 5 -61.21 15.90 -11.80
C HIS A 5 -59.89 16.05 -12.57
N LYS A 6 -59.29 17.24 -12.47
CA LYS A 6 -57.91 17.49 -12.91
C LYS A 6 -56.96 16.79 -11.93
N ARG A 7 -56.23 15.77 -12.41
CA ARG A 7 -55.09 15.20 -11.68
C ARG A 7 -53.87 16.04 -11.99
N SER A 8 -53.36 16.74 -10.98
CA SER A 8 -52.09 17.45 -11.04
C SER A 8 -50.95 16.45 -10.94
N ALA A 9 -50.05 16.45 -11.93
CA ALA A 9 -48.82 15.66 -11.90
C ALA A 9 -47.81 16.28 -10.91
N PRO A 10 -47.02 15.47 -10.18
CA PRO A 10 -45.94 16.00 -9.35
C PRO A 10 -44.82 16.57 -10.23
N SER A 11 -44.46 17.81 -9.93
CA SER A 11 -43.39 18.59 -10.54
C SER A 11 -42.03 18.00 -10.15
N THR A 12 -41.34 17.41 -11.13
CA THR A 12 -39.93 17.01 -11.02
C THR A 12 -39.06 18.25 -11.04
N LYS A 13 -38.83 18.86 -9.87
CA LYS A 13 -37.83 19.92 -9.71
C LYS A 13 -36.44 19.30 -9.71
N ASP A 14 -35.72 19.54 -10.79
CA ASP A 14 -34.31 19.94 -10.84
C ASP A 14 -33.46 19.60 -9.60
N ASN A 15 -32.86 18.41 -9.60
CA ASN A 15 -31.63 18.15 -8.84
C ASN A 15 -30.46 18.10 -9.82
N ASN A 16 -30.16 19.27 -10.39
CA ASN A 16 -28.98 19.51 -11.21
C ASN A 16 -27.86 20.01 -10.29
N LEU A 17 -27.40 19.16 -9.35
CA LEU A 17 -26.12 19.35 -8.68
C LEU A 17 -25.03 18.96 -9.68
N ARG A 18 -24.78 19.87 -10.63
CA ARG A 18 -23.52 19.96 -11.33
C ARG A 18 -22.45 20.14 -10.25
N ASN A 19 -21.73 19.06 -9.98
CA ASN A 19 -20.38 19.15 -9.46
C ASN A 19 -19.59 19.97 -10.48
N GLU A 20 -19.55 21.28 -10.26
CA GLU A 20 -18.63 22.17 -10.93
C GLU A 20 -17.23 21.74 -10.51
N MET A 21 -16.66 20.81 -11.28
CA MET A 21 -15.23 20.57 -11.28
C MET A 21 -14.57 21.93 -11.51
N PRO A 22 -13.63 22.36 -10.65
CA PRO A 22 -12.81 23.51 -10.98
C PRO A 22 -12.15 23.25 -12.34
N PRO A 23 -12.08 24.24 -13.25
CA PRO A 23 -11.37 24.10 -14.51
C PRO A 23 -9.93 23.74 -14.19
N PHE A 24 -9.60 22.48 -14.45
CA PHE A 24 -8.27 21.93 -14.34
C PHE A 24 -7.39 22.77 -15.26
N ALA A 25 -6.56 23.65 -14.69
CA ALA A 25 -5.50 24.28 -15.45
C ALA A 25 -4.73 23.16 -16.14
N SER A 26 -4.76 23.18 -17.46
CA SER A 26 -4.22 22.17 -18.35
C SER A 26 -2.74 21.97 -18.04
N PHE A 27 -2.43 20.97 -17.22
CA PHE A 27 -1.08 20.44 -17.06
C PHE A 27 -0.76 19.52 -18.26
N THR A 28 -0.95 20.05 -19.46
CA THR A 28 -0.59 19.43 -20.73
C THR A 28 0.73 20.03 -21.18
N GLU A 29 1.83 19.52 -20.63
CA GLU A 29 3.15 19.42 -21.28
C GLU A 29 4.21 18.94 -20.28
N LEU A 30 4.06 17.70 -19.80
CA LEU A 30 5.23 16.88 -19.51
C LEU A 30 5.06 15.60 -20.32
N SER A 31 5.60 15.65 -21.53
CA SER A 31 5.83 14.50 -22.40
C SER A 31 6.72 13.50 -21.68
N TRP A 32 6.11 12.58 -20.94
CA TRP A 32 6.76 11.34 -20.53
C TRP A 32 6.66 10.41 -21.74
N GLY A 33 7.72 10.40 -22.53
CA GLY A 33 7.81 9.65 -23.78
C GLY A 33 7.27 8.21 -23.65
N ASN A 34 6.48 7.85 -24.67
CA ASN A 34 6.02 6.49 -24.91
C ASN A 34 7.21 5.53 -25.01
N ALA A 35 7.46 4.77 -23.95
CA ALA A 35 8.28 3.57 -24.02
C ALA A 35 7.35 2.37 -24.26
N SER A 36 6.99 2.17 -25.53
CA SER A 36 6.57 0.86 -26.02
C SER A 36 7.77 -0.06 -25.93
N ILE A 37 7.75 -1.00 -24.99
CA ILE A 37 8.62 -2.18 -25.03
C ILE A 37 7.77 -3.40 -24.68
N LEU A 38 7.14 -3.96 -25.71
CA LEU A 38 6.99 -5.41 -25.81
C LEU A 38 8.40 -5.98 -25.98
N THR A 39 8.83 -6.86 -25.09
CA THR A 39 9.78 -7.92 -25.42
C THR A 39 9.83 -8.96 -24.30
N SER A 40 9.60 -10.18 -24.74
CA SER A 40 9.78 -11.47 -24.09
C SER A 40 11.05 -11.52 -23.23
N ALA A 41 10.92 -11.77 -21.93
CA ALA A 41 12.06 -12.02 -21.06
C ALA A 41 12.12 -13.51 -20.70
N SER A 42 12.93 -14.22 -21.49
CA SER A 42 13.58 -15.48 -21.17
C SER A 42 14.14 -15.47 -19.75
N ILE A 43 13.90 -16.56 -19.02
CA ILE A 43 14.46 -16.85 -17.70
C ILE A 43 15.97 -17.03 -17.88
N SER A 44 16.73 -15.94 -17.67
CA SER A 44 18.19 -15.98 -17.60
C SER A 44 18.64 -16.37 -16.19
N PRO A 45 19.63 -17.26 -16.06
CA PRO A 45 20.15 -17.69 -14.76
C PRO A 45 20.92 -16.55 -14.09
N ARG A 46 20.70 -16.40 -12.77
CA ARG A 46 21.40 -15.46 -11.88
C ARG A 46 22.92 -15.68 -11.93
N LEU A 47 23.61 -14.90 -12.75
CA LEU A 47 25.05 -14.71 -12.63
C LEU A 47 25.33 -13.92 -11.34
N ARG A 48 25.86 -14.64 -10.33
CA ARG A 48 26.51 -14.10 -9.14
C ARG A 48 27.62 -13.15 -9.59
N ARG A 49 27.34 -11.84 -9.62
CA ARG A 49 28.37 -10.81 -9.75
C ARG A 49 29.21 -10.80 -8.48
N SER A 50 30.37 -11.45 -8.57
CA SER A 50 31.49 -11.29 -7.63
C SER A 50 31.91 -9.82 -7.65
N ARG A 51 31.54 -9.10 -6.59
CA ARG A 51 31.82 -7.68 -6.44
C ARG A 51 33.25 -7.56 -5.88
N LYS A 52 34.24 -7.49 -6.77
CA LYS A 52 35.62 -7.08 -6.45
C LYS A 52 35.56 -5.66 -5.88
N ARG A 53 35.69 -5.52 -4.56
CA ARG A 53 35.89 -4.21 -3.89
C ARG A 53 37.35 -3.82 -4.11
N ASN A 54 37.58 -2.81 -4.94
CA ASN A 54 38.84 -2.09 -4.95
C ASN A 54 38.88 -1.21 -3.71
N SER A 55 39.74 -1.55 -2.74
CA SER A 55 40.02 -0.74 -1.56
C SER A 55 41.14 0.23 -1.89
N SER A 56 40.79 1.46 -2.22
CA SER A 56 41.73 2.59 -2.20
C SER A 56 41.28 3.58 -1.13
N LEU A 57 41.98 3.48 0.00
CA LEU A 57 42.50 4.58 0.81
C LEU A 57 41.61 5.84 0.92
N SER A 58 40.93 5.96 2.05
CA SER A 58 40.52 7.24 2.63
C SER A 58 40.70 7.13 4.14
N GLN A 59 41.81 7.67 4.63
CA GLN A 59 42.01 7.96 6.04
C GLN A 59 41.19 9.20 6.37
N THR A 60 40.04 9.00 6.99
CA THR A 60 39.29 10.08 7.65
C THR A 60 38.74 9.54 8.96
N THR A 61 39.48 9.82 10.04
CA THR A 61 39.03 10.09 11.41
C THR A 61 37.76 9.40 11.90
N GLU A 62 37.99 8.32 12.65
CA GLU A 62 37.34 7.98 13.93
C GLU A 62 35.82 8.18 14.02
N GLY A 63 35.13 7.19 13.47
CA GLY A 63 33.72 6.91 13.70
C GLY A 63 33.41 5.54 13.14
N GLU A 64 34.26 4.55 13.43
CA GLU A 64 34.06 3.17 12.98
C GLU A 64 32.79 2.62 13.63
N SER A 65 31.66 2.76 12.92
CA SER A 65 30.49 1.93 13.17
C SER A 65 30.88 0.48 12.90
N ARG A 66 31.45 -0.17 13.92
CA ARG A 66 31.67 -1.61 13.92
C ARG A 66 30.32 -2.24 13.60
N ALA A 67 30.22 -2.84 12.41
CA ALA A 67 29.10 -3.68 12.06
C ALA A 67 28.93 -4.67 13.22
N LYS A 68 27.77 -4.61 13.90
CA LYS A 68 27.50 -5.46 15.06
C LYS A 68 27.59 -6.92 14.58
N ALA A 69 28.70 -7.58 14.89
CA ALA A 69 28.86 -8.99 14.61
C ALA A 69 27.91 -9.74 15.55
N VAL A 70 27.00 -10.53 14.98
CA VAL A 70 26.15 -11.41 15.76
C VAL A 70 27.05 -12.48 16.35
N SER A 71 27.29 -12.40 17.67
CA SER A 71 27.93 -13.47 18.41
C SER A 71 26.85 -14.30 19.10
N PHE A 72 26.96 -15.62 19.02
CA PHE A 72 26.16 -16.54 19.80
C PHE A 72 26.86 -16.77 21.14
N ARG A 73 26.09 -16.94 22.21
CA ARG A 73 26.66 -17.36 23.48
C ARG A 73 27.21 -18.79 23.33
N PRO A 74 28.46 -19.05 23.75
CA PRO A 74 29.06 -20.38 23.63
C PRO A 74 28.31 -21.40 24.48
N ASP A 75 27.73 -20.94 25.59
CA ASP A 75 26.97 -21.77 26.51
C ASP A 75 25.48 -21.65 26.17
N THR A 76 24.93 -22.73 25.63
CA THR A 76 23.49 -22.88 25.40
C THR A 76 23.00 -23.97 26.34
N GLU A 77 22.07 -23.63 27.22
CA GLU A 77 21.40 -24.61 28.08
C GLU A 77 20.57 -25.54 27.19
N ILE A 78 20.91 -26.83 27.21
CA ILE A 78 20.15 -27.86 26.52
C ILE A 78 19.06 -28.31 27.49
N PHE A 79 17.82 -27.95 27.20
CA PHE A 79 16.66 -28.50 27.89
C PHE A 79 16.23 -29.77 27.20
N TYR A 80 16.25 -30.87 27.94
CA TYR A 80 15.62 -32.11 27.49
C TYR A 80 14.12 -31.92 27.67
N VAL A 81 13.40 -31.92 26.55
CA VAL A 81 11.95 -32.02 26.57
C VAL A 81 11.65 -33.50 26.73
N ASP A 82 11.16 -33.88 27.91
CA ASP A 82 10.67 -35.23 28.16
C ASP A 82 9.60 -35.56 27.10
N GLU A 83 9.64 -36.82 26.64
CA GLU A 83 9.11 -37.29 25.37
C GLU A 83 7.85 -36.58 24.85
N LEU A 84 7.91 -36.08 23.61
CA LEU A 84 6.74 -35.67 22.83
C LEU A 84 5.80 -36.85 22.45
N SER A 85 6.05 -38.05 22.99
CA SER A 85 5.42 -39.32 22.66
C SER A 85 3.96 -39.43 23.12
N GLU A 86 3.53 -38.57 24.06
CA GLU A 86 2.17 -38.58 24.61
C GLU A 86 1.14 -37.80 23.77
N ASN A 87 1.53 -37.20 22.65
CA ASN A 87 0.53 -36.64 21.74
C ASN A 87 -0.06 -37.77 20.90
N ASP A 88 -1.29 -38.18 21.23
CA ASP A 88 -2.09 -39.05 20.38
C ASP A 88 -2.14 -38.46 18.95
N GLU A 89 -2.04 -39.30 17.92
CA GLU A 89 -2.10 -38.83 16.52
C GLU A 89 -3.38 -38.04 16.23
N ALA A 90 -4.46 -38.33 16.98
CA ALA A 90 -5.69 -37.56 16.96
C ALA A 90 -5.51 -36.12 17.46
N GLU A 91 -4.77 -35.90 18.56
CA GLU A 91 -4.47 -34.56 19.08
C GLU A 91 -3.53 -33.79 18.16
N LEU A 92 -2.58 -34.47 17.53
CA LEU A 92 -1.71 -33.88 16.51
C LEU A 92 -2.52 -33.41 15.30
N ASN A 93 -3.45 -34.22 14.81
CA ASN A 93 -4.31 -33.83 13.69
C ASN A 93 -5.32 -32.73 14.05
N GLU A 94 -5.72 -32.60 15.31
CA GLU A 94 -6.57 -31.49 15.77
C GLU A 94 -5.79 -30.17 15.95
N ARG A 95 -4.53 -30.24 16.38
CA ARG A 95 -3.71 -29.05 16.69
C ARG A 95 -3.01 -28.45 15.47
N TRP A 96 -2.81 -29.23 14.41
CA TRP A 96 -2.08 -28.79 13.23
C TRP A 96 -2.99 -28.57 12.04
N TYR A 97 -2.68 -27.56 11.23
CA TYR A 97 -3.39 -27.30 10.00
C TYR A 97 -3.27 -28.51 9.06
N THR A 98 -4.41 -29.03 8.65
CA THR A 98 -4.47 -30.05 7.60
C THR A 98 -4.14 -29.42 6.23
N ILE A 99 -3.91 -30.28 5.24
CA ILE A 99 -3.75 -29.84 3.84
C ILE A 99 -5.00 -29.06 3.39
N ASP A 100 -6.18 -29.49 3.79
CA ASP A 100 -7.44 -28.84 3.43
C ASP A 100 -7.58 -27.47 4.09
N ASP A 101 -7.12 -27.33 5.35
CA ASP A 101 -7.07 -26.02 6.01
C ASP A 101 -6.11 -25.08 5.28
N PHE A 102 -4.95 -25.58 4.86
CA PHE A 102 -4.00 -24.78 4.09
C PHE A 102 -4.59 -24.32 2.75
N VAL A 103 -5.30 -25.20 2.04
CA VAL A 103 -6.00 -24.85 0.79
C VAL A 103 -7.07 -23.79 1.06
N ARG A 104 -7.88 -23.96 2.11
CA ARG A 104 -8.91 -22.99 2.51
C ARG A 104 -8.32 -21.62 2.83
N ILE A 105 -7.24 -21.56 3.61
CA ILE A 105 -6.51 -20.33 3.92
C ILE A 105 -5.99 -19.69 2.64
N LYS A 106 -5.41 -20.47 1.72
CA LYS A 106 -4.87 -19.94 0.45
C LYS A 106 -5.96 -19.35 -0.43
N LEU A 107 -7.14 -19.96 -0.48
CA LEU A 107 -8.29 -19.43 -1.23
C LEU A 107 -8.81 -18.13 -0.60
N SER A 108 -9.02 -18.11 0.72
CA SER A 108 -9.44 -16.91 1.46
C SER A 108 -8.44 -15.74 1.33
N ASN A 109 -7.14 -16.04 1.28
CA ASN A 109 -6.11 -15.05 0.98
C ASN A 109 -6.29 -14.46 -0.43
N GLY A 110 -6.72 -15.25 -1.41
CA GLY A 110 -7.00 -14.80 -2.77
C GLY A 110 -7.98 -13.63 -2.81
N ASP A 111 -9.11 -13.78 -2.13
CA ASP A 111 -10.16 -12.75 -2.04
C ASP A 111 -9.62 -11.48 -1.36
N THR A 112 -8.84 -11.67 -0.29
CA THR A 112 -8.19 -10.57 0.42
C THR A 112 -7.19 -9.83 -0.48
N ILE A 113 -6.39 -10.55 -1.27
CA ILE A 113 -5.44 -9.95 -2.22
C ILE A 113 -6.17 -9.16 -3.31
N GLU A 114 -7.28 -9.68 -3.81
CA GLU A 114 -8.09 -8.97 -4.81
C GLU A 114 -8.70 -7.68 -4.22
N ALA A 115 -9.20 -7.75 -2.99
CA ALA A 115 -9.67 -6.60 -2.24
C ALA A 115 -8.55 -5.57 -1.97
N MET A 116 -7.33 -6.03 -1.64
CA MET A 116 -6.15 -5.16 -1.52
C MET A 116 -5.76 -4.52 -2.85
N ARG A 117 -5.81 -5.27 -3.97
CA ARG A 117 -5.45 -4.77 -5.32
C ARG A 117 -6.43 -3.73 -5.82
N SER A 118 -7.72 -3.95 -5.59
CA SER A 118 -8.79 -3.00 -5.89
C SER A 118 -8.80 -1.80 -4.94
N GLY A 119 -8.09 -1.89 -3.80
CA GLY A 119 -8.00 -0.84 -2.80
C GLY A 119 -9.21 -0.78 -1.85
N ARG A 120 -10.04 -1.84 -1.82
CA ARG A 120 -11.18 -2.01 -0.91
C ARG A 120 -10.76 -2.30 0.53
N ILE A 121 -9.61 -2.94 0.74
CA ILE A 121 -9.02 -3.17 2.06
C ILE A 121 -7.70 -2.40 2.13
N ARG A 122 -7.59 -1.43 3.04
CA ARG A 122 -6.33 -0.72 3.27
C ARG A 122 -5.66 -1.19 4.54
N ARG A 123 -4.34 -1.06 4.53
CA ARG A 123 -3.47 -1.50 5.61
C ARG A 123 -3.75 -0.66 6.86
N GLY A 124 -4.23 -1.28 7.93
CA GLY A 124 -4.48 -0.62 9.23
C GLY A 124 -5.93 -0.23 9.48
N GLU A 125 -6.86 -0.57 8.60
CA GLU A 125 -8.30 -0.50 8.87
C GLU A 125 -8.73 -1.71 9.72
N LYS A 126 -9.86 -1.58 10.43
CA LYS A 126 -10.54 -2.72 11.05
C LYS A 126 -10.99 -3.59 9.90
N GLU A 127 -10.28 -4.69 9.68
CA GLU A 127 -10.52 -5.51 8.50
C GLU A 127 -11.97 -6.01 8.56
N PRO A 128 -12.78 -5.81 7.51
CA PRO A 128 -14.15 -6.30 7.50
C PRO A 128 -14.12 -7.81 7.77
N ASP A 129 -15.07 -8.29 8.57
CA ASP A 129 -15.08 -9.64 9.15
C ASP A 129 -14.60 -10.69 8.15
N GLY A 130 -13.47 -11.33 8.47
CA GLY A 130 -12.91 -12.45 7.70
C GLY A 130 -11.75 -12.11 6.76
N HIS A 131 -11.30 -10.87 6.65
CA HIS A 131 -10.11 -10.52 5.86
C HIS A 131 -8.87 -10.21 6.71
N CYS A 132 -7.69 -10.63 6.26
CA CYS A 132 -6.40 -10.27 6.86
C CYS A 132 -5.37 -9.84 5.81
N ALA A 133 -5.23 -8.54 5.59
CA ALA A 133 -4.30 -7.93 4.64
C ALA A 133 -2.86 -7.92 5.14
N ARG A 134 -2.64 -8.01 6.46
CA ARG A 134 -1.29 -8.02 7.05
C ARG A 134 -0.55 -9.29 6.62
N GLY A 135 0.66 -9.12 6.09
CA GLY A 135 1.51 -10.24 5.67
C GLY A 135 1.28 -10.68 4.22
N LEU A 136 0.20 -10.26 3.56
CA LEU A 136 -0.07 -10.59 2.14
C LEU A 136 0.58 -9.61 1.15
N ASP A 137 1.32 -8.60 1.62
CA ASP A 137 2.06 -7.63 0.79
C ASP A 137 2.99 -8.31 -0.23
N HIS A 138 3.56 -9.48 0.11
CA HIS A 138 4.45 -10.23 -0.77
C HIS A 138 3.73 -10.86 -1.98
N GLN A 139 2.41 -10.99 -1.92
CA GLN A 139 1.58 -11.61 -2.97
C GLN A 139 1.00 -10.56 -3.95
N TRP A 140 1.35 -9.29 -3.76
CA TRP A 140 1.06 -8.25 -4.74
C TRP A 140 1.86 -8.46 -6.03
N THR A 141 1.27 -8.09 -7.16
CA THR A 141 1.99 -8.11 -8.42
C THR A 141 3.14 -7.08 -8.39
N ALA A 142 4.21 -7.35 -9.12
CA ALA A 142 5.33 -6.41 -9.24
C ALA A 142 4.87 -5.04 -9.77
N THR A 143 3.87 -5.03 -10.65
CA THR A 143 3.25 -3.82 -11.20
C THR A 143 2.54 -3.00 -10.12
N SER A 144 1.77 -3.65 -9.23
CA SER A 144 1.12 -2.99 -8.09
C SER A 144 2.14 -2.40 -7.12
N HIS A 145 3.22 -3.14 -6.81
CA HIS A 145 4.34 -2.64 -6.00
C HIS A 145 4.99 -1.41 -6.63
N ARG A 146 5.28 -1.47 -7.93
CA ARG A 146 5.87 -0.35 -8.68
C ARG A 146 4.93 0.87 -8.67
N ALA A 147 3.64 0.67 -8.91
CA ALA A 147 2.66 1.76 -8.89
C ALA A 147 2.57 2.43 -7.51
N LYS A 148 2.57 1.66 -6.42
CA LYS A 148 2.63 2.18 -5.04
C LYS A 148 3.92 2.96 -4.80
N HIS A 149 5.05 2.44 -5.23
CA HIS A 149 6.34 3.10 -5.09
C HIS A 149 6.41 4.42 -5.86
N VAL A 150 5.92 4.45 -7.11
CA VAL A 150 5.86 5.66 -7.94
C VAL A 150 4.97 6.72 -7.29
N ARG A 151 3.78 6.34 -6.82
CA ARG A 151 2.88 7.27 -6.10
C ARG A 151 3.53 7.87 -4.86
N ARG A 152 4.14 7.03 -4.01
CA ARG A 152 4.88 7.51 -2.83
C ARG A 152 6.01 8.46 -3.23
N ARG A 153 6.74 8.14 -4.30
CA ARG A 153 7.81 8.99 -4.82
C ARG A 153 7.29 10.35 -5.29
N CYS A 154 6.15 10.41 -5.98
CA CYS A 154 5.55 11.70 -6.36
C CYS A 154 5.27 12.59 -5.15
N VAL A 155 4.63 12.05 -4.11
CA VAL A 155 4.34 12.80 -2.87
C VAL A 155 5.62 13.34 -2.24
N VAL A 156 6.62 12.47 -2.05
CA VAL A 156 7.90 12.85 -1.44
C VAL A 156 8.61 13.92 -2.27
N HIS A 157 8.68 13.75 -3.60
CA HIS A 157 9.33 14.73 -4.48
C HIS A 157 8.58 16.06 -4.52
N GLY A 158 7.24 16.04 -4.45
CA GLY A 158 6.42 17.26 -4.35
C GLY A 158 6.76 18.06 -3.09
N VAL A 159 6.75 17.40 -1.94
CA VAL A 159 7.08 18.03 -0.65
C VAL A 159 8.53 18.56 -0.64
N LEU A 160 9.50 17.78 -1.10
CA LEU A 160 10.91 18.21 -1.12
C LEU A 160 11.14 19.41 -2.05
N ARG A 161 10.44 19.47 -3.19
CA ARG A 161 10.52 20.62 -4.11
C ARG A 161 9.97 21.89 -3.47
N GLU A 162 8.87 21.79 -2.74
CA GLU A 162 8.32 22.94 -2.03
C GLU A 162 9.21 23.37 -0.86
N GLN A 163 9.74 22.43 -0.08
CA GLN A 163 10.72 22.75 0.97
C GLN A 163 11.96 23.46 0.41
N GLU A 164 12.41 23.07 -0.78
CA GLU A 164 13.50 23.75 -1.48
C GLU A 164 13.11 25.17 -1.90
N ARG A 165 11.88 25.38 -2.40
CA ARG A 165 11.36 26.71 -2.74
C ARG A 165 11.31 27.60 -1.50
N GLN A 166 10.71 27.11 -0.41
CA GLN A 166 10.60 27.79 0.88
C GLN A 166 11.97 28.20 1.43
N ARG A 167 12.97 27.33 1.33
CA ARG A 167 14.35 27.65 1.75
C ARG A 167 14.97 28.77 0.93
N LYS A 168 14.68 28.83 -0.38
CA LYS A 168 15.19 29.88 -1.27
C LYS A 168 14.50 31.22 -1.07
N THR A 169 13.20 31.22 -0.76
CA THR A 169 12.41 32.44 -0.54
C THR A 169 12.46 32.93 0.91
N GLY A 170 12.87 32.08 1.85
CA GLY A 170 12.85 32.38 3.28
C GLY A 170 11.46 32.29 3.92
N GLU A 171 10.49 31.73 3.21
CA GLU A 171 9.11 31.57 3.69
C GLU A 171 8.92 30.17 4.29
N ALA A 172 8.51 30.08 5.55
CA ALA A 172 8.15 28.81 6.16
C ALA A 172 6.61 28.68 6.19
N ASP A 173 6.07 27.77 5.37
CA ASP A 173 4.62 27.56 5.28
C ASP A 173 4.30 26.06 5.35
N ALA A 174 3.85 25.64 6.53
CA ALA A 174 3.48 24.25 6.79
C ALA A 174 2.15 23.85 6.11
N GLU A 175 1.21 24.79 5.96
CA GLU A 175 -0.08 24.52 5.32
C GLU A 175 0.16 24.19 3.84
N ARG A 176 1.02 24.95 3.17
CA ARG A 176 1.36 24.70 1.77
C ARG A 176 2.00 23.33 1.54
N LEU A 177 2.85 22.87 2.46
CA LEU A 177 3.43 21.53 2.41
C LEU A 177 2.36 20.44 2.59
N SER A 178 1.40 20.68 3.48
CA SER A 178 0.25 19.79 3.68
C SER A 178 -0.63 19.72 2.43
N GLU A 179 -0.93 20.85 1.80
CA GLU A 179 -1.69 20.92 0.55
C GLU A 179 -1.02 20.12 -0.56
N ILE A 180 0.30 20.27 -0.74
CA ILE A 180 1.04 19.54 -1.79
C ILE A 180 1.06 18.05 -1.50
N SER A 181 1.27 17.65 -0.25
CA SER A 181 1.19 16.25 0.17
C SER A 181 -0.19 15.66 -0.16
N THR A 182 -1.25 16.39 0.19
CA THR A 182 -2.66 16.03 -0.03
C THR A 182 -2.99 15.96 -1.52
N ALA A 183 -2.59 16.96 -2.31
CA ALA A 183 -2.80 17.00 -3.76
C ALA A 183 -2.06 15.86 -4.47
N CYS A 184 -0.80 15.59 -4.09
CA CYS A 184 -0.02 14.49 -4.66
C CYS A 184 -0.55 13.12 -4.22
N SER A 185 -1.30 13.07 -3.12
CA SER A 185 -1.96 11.86 -2.59
C SER A 185 -3.48 11.87 -2.78
N TYR A 186 -4.01 12.66 -3.73
CA TYR A 186 -5.45 12.90 -3.92
C TYR A 186 -6.31 11.63 -3.90
N GLY A 187 -5.88 10.57 -4.60
CA GLY A 187 -6.61 9.30 -4.60
C GLY A 187 -6.74 8.66 -3.21
N ALA A 188 -5.75 8.84 -2.33
CA ALA A 188 -5.82 8.41 -0.94
C ALA A 188 -6.83 9.27 -0.15
N VAL A 189 -6.80 10.59 -0.36
CA VAL A 189 -7.68 11.59 0.29
C VAL A 189 -9.14 11.35 -0.06
N VAL A 190 -9.50 11.25 -1.35
CA VAL A 190 -10.88 10.99 -1.79
C VAL A 190 -11.43 9.72 -1.17
N SER A 191 -10.61 8.68 -1.08
CA SER A 191 -11.04 7.43 -0.51
C SER A 191 -11.18 7.51 1.00
N ALA A 192 -10.33 8.27 1.70
CA ALA A 192 -10.48 8.52 3.14
C ALA A 192 -11.77 9.30 3.43
N LEU A 193 -12.11 10.30 2.60
CA LEU A 193 -13.38 11.02 2.70
C LEU A 193 -14.58 10.10 2.48
N ARG A 194 -14.52 9.20 1.48
CA ARG A 194 -15.59 8.21 1.27
C ARG A 194 -15.80 7.29 2.48
N LEU A 195 -14.71 6.87 3.12
CA LEU A 195 -14.77 6.04 4.32
C LEU A 195 -15.38 6.82 5.49
N ALA A 196 -14.93 8.05 5.73
CA ALA A 196 -15.50 8.89 6.77
C ALA A 196 -17.02 9.08 6.60
N SER A 197 -17.48 9.31 5.36
CA SER A 197 -18.91 9.40 5.07
C SER A 197 -19.67 8.09 5.28
N ALA A 198 -19.02 6.93 5.09
CA ALA A 198 -19.64 5.64 5.36
C ALA A 198 -19.77 5.38 6.87
N ASP A 199 -18.71 5.68 7.64
CA ASP A 199 -18.70 5.55 9.10
C ASP A 199 -19.76 6.45 9.77
N GLU A 200 -19.92 7.69 9.28
CA GLU A 200 -20.97 8.61 9.74
C GLU A 200 -22.39 8.10 9.46
N SER A 201 -22.58 7.24 8.46
CA SER A 201 -23.90 6.71 8.09
C SER A 201 -24.29 5.43 8.85
N GLU A 202 -23.32 4.75 9.48
CA GLU A 202 -23.54 3.53 10.26
C GLU A 202 -23.67 3.78 11.78
N ALA A 203 -23.38 5.01 12.24
CA ALA A 203 -23.46 5.46 13.64
C ALA A 203 -24.85 6.03 14.00
#